data_AF-A0A373P5G2-F1
#
_entry.id   AF-A0A373P5G2-F1
#
_cell.length_a   1.000
_cell.length_b   1.000
_cell.length_c   1.000
_cell.angle_alpha   90.00
_cell.angle_beta   90.00
_cell.angle_gamma   90.00
#
_symmetry.space_group_name_H-M   'P 1'
#
loop_
_entity.id
_entity.type
_entity.pdbx_description
1 polymer ?
#
loop_
_entity_poly.entity_id
_entity_poly.type
_entity_poly.pdbx_seq_one_letter_code
_entity_poly.pdbx_strand_id
1 'polypeptide(L)'
;MQNNIRNTNLRFNLDKEQQRRAWEYLQTMDRQDFKSYSQVISLALVDYFDRYYRTRADPYLETREREELFVKQIVDAVENSLKQALPLFLSGLTAGMAQREPQIR
;
A
#
# COMPACT_ATOMS: atom_id res chain seq x y z
N MET A 1 32.49 -26.80 -15.72
CA MET A 1 31.43 -26.77 -14.67
C MET A 1 31.36 -25.34 -14.16
N GLN A 2 30.19 -24.72 -14.31
CA GLN A 2 29.99 -23.27 -14.18
C GLN A 2 30.25 -22.76 -12.76
N ASN A 3 30.98 -21.65 -12.66
CA ASN A 3 31.16 -20.83 -11.46
C ASN A 3 29.82 -20.17 -11.05
N ASN A 4 28.87 -20.95 -10.57
CA ASN A 4 27.55 -20.48 -10.12
C ASN A 4 27.54 -19.97 -8.67
N ILE A 5 28.65 -20.13 -7.95
CA ILE A 5 28.83 -19.62 -6.59
C ILE A 5 29.81 -18.46 -6.65
N ARG A 6 29.35 -17.27 -6.24
CA ARG A 6 30.19 -16.09 -6.08
C ARG A 6 30.28 -15.73 -4.61
N ASN A 7 31.49 -15.51 -4.13
CA ASN A 7 31.72 -15.08 -2.76
C ASN A 7 31.86 -13.55 -2.70
N THR A 8 31.34 -12.94 -1.63
CA THR A 8 31.55 -11.55 -1.27
C THR A 8 31.77 -11.49 0.24
N ASN A 9 32.90 -10.94 0.65
CA ASN A 9 33.21 -10.74 2.06
C ASN A 9 32.49 -9.49 2.55
N LEU A 10 31.67 -9.64 3.59
CA LEU A 10 30.96 -8.54 4.25
C LEU A 10 31.64 -8.19 5.57
N ARG A 11 31.86 -6.89 5.81
CA ARG A 11 32.42 -6.37 7.06
C ARG A 11 31.40 -5.43 7.71
N PHE A 12 31.21 -5.60 9.01
CA PHE A 12 30.35 -4.74 9.83
C PHE A 12 31.23 -3.81 10.67
N ASN A 13 31.01 -2.50 10.54
CA ASN A 13 31.56 -1.50 11.43
C ASN A 13 30.63 -1.34 12.64
N LEU A 14 31.10 -1.74 13.82
CA LEU A 14 30.30 -1.73 15.05
C LEU A 14 30.09 -0.32 15.62
N ASP A 15 30.80 0.69 15.15
CA ASP A 15 30.56 2.10 15.51
C ASP A 15 29.26 2.62 14.86
N LYS A 16 28.81 2.00 13.78
CA LYS A 16 27.55 2.35 13.12
C LYS A 16 26.41 1.52 13.69
N GLU A 17 25.41 2.19 14.26
CA GLU A 17 24.29 1.53 14.93
C GLU A 17 23.60 0.47 14.05
N GLN A 18 23.29 0.80 12.80
CA GLN A 18 22.64 -0.14 11.87
C GLN A 18 23.46 -1.42 11.66
N GLN A 19 24.78 -1.28 11.48
CA GLN A 19 25.67 -2.42 11.21
C GLN A 19 25.92 -3.23 12.48
N ARG A 20 26.01 -2.58 13.64
CA ARG A 20 26.07 -3.24 14.95
C ARG A 20 24.82 -4.08 15.20
N ARG A 21 23.63 -3.52 14.99
CA ARG A 21 22.37 -4.26 15.15
C ARG A 21 22.25 -5.42 14.16
N ALA A 22 22.65 -5.21 12.90
CA ALA A 22 22.69 -6.28 11.91
C ALA A 22 23.63 -7.42 12.35
N TRP A 23 24.79 -7.07 12.92
CA TRP A 23 25.72 -8.04 13.50
C TRP A 23 25.10 -8.79 14.68
N GLU A 24 24.48 -8.09 15.62
CA GLU A 24 23.79 -8.70 16.77
C GLU A 24 22.71 -9.69 16.32
N TYR A 25 21.86 -9.32 15.36
CA TYR A 25 20.84 -10.23 14.82
C TYR A 25 21.44 -11.49 14.20
N LEU A 26 22.57 -11.37 13.49
CA LEU A 26 23.28 -12.55 12.98
C LEU A 26 23.86 -13.40 14.12
N GLN A 27 24.32 -12.80 15.22
CA GLN A 27 24.85 -13.58 16.35
C GLN A 27 23.75 -14.28 17.14
N THR A 28 22.57 -13.67 17.28
CA THR A 28 21.46 -14.19 18.09
C THR A 28 20.43 -14.98 17.31
N MET A 29 20.59 -15.14 15.99
CA MET A 29 19.62 -15.90 15.17
C MET A 29 19.61 -17.39 15.54
N ASP A 30 18.43 -18.01 15.47
CA ASP A 30 18.31 -19.46 15.61
C ASP A 30 18.85 -20.18 14.36
N ARG A 31 19.87 -21.01 14.54
CA ARG A 31 20.47 -21.76 13.44
C ARG A 31 19.59 -22.90 12.93
N GLN A 32 18.59 -23.36 13.70
CA GLN A 32 17.64 -24.37 13.24
C GLN A 32 16.70 -23.81 12.17
N ASP A 33 16.19 -22.59 12.39
CA ASP A 33 15.26 -21.95 11.48
C ASP A 33 15.99 -21.31 10.28
N PHE A 34 17.09 -20.60 10.56
CA PHE A 34 17.72 -19.72 9.57
C PHE A 34 18.91 -20.34 8.83
N LYS A 35 19.37 -21.53 9.27
CA LYS A 35 20.42 -22.37 8.66
C LYS A 35 21.82 -21.75 8.58
N SER A 36 21.99 -20.62 7.88
CA SER A 36 23.28 -19.97 7.66
C SER A 36 23.17 -18.45 7.51
N TYR A 37 24.25 -17.73 7.81
CA TYR A 37 24.32 -16.29 7.62
C TYR A 37 24.09 -15.88 6.16
N SER A 38 24.71 -16.60 5.21
CA SER A 38 24.55 -16.31 3.78
C SER A 38 23.09 -16.40 3.34
N GLN A 39 22.33 -17.36 3.89
CA GLN A 39 20.92 -17.50 3.57
C GLN A 39 20.09 -16.32 4.10
N VAL A 40 20.24 -15.96 5.37
CA VAL A 40 19.54 -14.80 5.96
C VAL A 40 19.90 -13.51 5.25
N ILE A 41 21.19 -13.30 4.98
CA ILE A 41 21.68 -12.11 4.27
C ILE A 41 21.08 -12.04 2.86
N SER A 42 21.02 -13.16 2.14
CA SER A 42 20.42 -13.20 0.81
C SER A 42 18.92 -12.87 0.82
N LEU A 43 18.17 -13.41 1.79
CA LEU A 43 16.75 -13.11 1.96
C LEU A 43 16.51 -11.63 2.30
N ALA A 44 17.28 -11.07 3.23
CA ALA A 44 17.16 -9.66 3.62
C ALA A 44 17.53 -8.71 2.48
N LEU A 45 18.54 -9.05 1.66
CA LEU A 45 18.92 -8.27 0.48
C LEU A 45 17.79 -8.24 -0.56
N VAL A 46 17.23 -9.41 -0.89
CA VAL A 46 16.12 -9.51 -1.84
C VAL A 46 14.90 -8.76 -1.32
N ASP A 47 14.48 -8.98 -0.07
CA ASP A 47 13.34 -8.30 0.54
C ASP A 47 13.50 -6.77 0.56
N TYR A 48 14.71 -6.28 0.90
CA TYR A 48 14.99 -4.85 0.89
C TYR A 48 14.82 -4.24 -0.51
N PHE A 49 15.42 -4.85 -1.52
CA PHE A 49 15.33 -4.34 -2.89
C PHE A 49 13.95 -4.51 -3.50
N ASP A 50 13.26 -5.62 -3.24
CA ASP A 50 11.89 -5.83 -3.68
C ASP A 50 10.96 -4.76 -3.12
N ARG A 51 11.08 -4.43 -1.82
CA ARG A 51 10.33 -3.32 -1.22
C ARG A 51 10.71 -1.99 -1.83
N TYR A 52 12.01 -1.72 -1.97
CA TYR A 52 12.50 -0.46 -2.55
C TYR A 52 11.97 -0.22 -3.97
N TYR A 53 12.03 -1.25 -4.83
CA TYR A 53 11.52 -1.14 -6.20
C TYR A 53 10.00 -1.18 -6.26
N ARG A 54 9.32 -1.91 -5.39
CA ARG A 54 7.85 -1.89 -5.31
C ARG A 54 7.34 -0.51 -4.92
N THR A 55 7.93 0.13 -3.91
CA THR A 55 7.56 1.49 -3.52
C THR A 55 7.89 2.51 -4.62
N ARG A 56 8.96 2.29 -5.39
CA ARG A 56 9.31 3.14 -6.53
C ARG A 56 8.43 2.91 -7.77
N ALA A 57 7.94 1.69 -7.96
CA ALA A 57 7.14 1.30 -9.12
C ALA A 57 5.63 1.41 -8.89
N ASP A 58 5.18 1.72 -7.67
CA ASP A 58 3.78 1.94 -7.35
C ASP A 58 3.35 3.37 -7.74
N PRO A 59 2.60 3.55 -8.85
CA PRO A 59 2.22 4.88 -9.35
C PRO A 59 1.20 5.60 -8.46
N TYR A 60 0.59 4.89 -7.50
CA TYR A 60 -0.44 5.43 -6.62
C TYR A 60 0.12 5.99 -5.30
N LEU A 61 1.41 5.76 -5.01
CA LEU A 61 2.08 6.21 -3.79
C LEU A 61 3.05 7.39 -4.01
N GLU A 62 3.13 7.94 -5.22
CA GLU A 62 4.18 8.93 -5.53
C GLU A 62 4.02 10.29 -4.85
N THR A 63 2.82 10.72 -4.41
CA THR A 63 2.69 11.91 -3.53
C THR A 63 1.36 11.87 -2.78
N ARG A 64 1.38 12.20 -1.49
CA ARG A 64 0.16 12.47 -0.69
C ARG A 64 -0.78 13.48 -1.38
N GLU A 65 -0.20 14.42 -2.13
CA GLU A 65 -0.94 15.39 -2.96
C GLU A 65 -1.75 14.72 -4.09
N ARG A 66 -1.23 13.69 -4.77
CA ARG A 66 -1.99 12.97 -5.80
C ARG A 66 -3.11 12.12 -5.22
N GLU A 67 -2.90 11.54 -4.05
CA GLU A 67 -3.94 10.83 -3.31
C GLU A 67 -5.06 11.81 -2.91
N GLU A 68 -4.72 12.98 -2.38
CA GLU A 68 -5.69 14.03 -2.04
C GLU A 68 -6.45 14.53 -3.29
N LEU A 69 -5.77 14.70 -4.43
CA LEU A 69 -6.40 15.07 -5.70
C LEU A 69 -7.35 13.97 -6.22
N PHE A 70 -6.97 12.70 -6.11
CA PHE A 70 -7.81 11.57 -6.52
C PHE A 70 -9.05 11.47 -5.64
N VAL A 71 -8.89 11.58 -4.31
CA VAL A 71 -10.00 11.60 -3.36
C VAL A 71 -10.93 12.77 -3.66
N LYS A 72 -10.38 13.96 -3.93
CA LYS A 72 -11.17 15.13 -4.30
C LYS A 72 -11.98 14.90 -5.57
N GLN A 73 -11.38 14.32 -6.62
CA GLN A 73 -12.11 14.00 -7.86
C GLN A 73 -13.27 13.02 -7.63
N ILE A 74 -13.08 12.01 -6.78
CA ILE A 74 -14.16 11.08 -6.41
C ILE A 74 -15.28 11.81 -5.67
N VAL A 75 -14.93 12.61 -4.65
CA VAL A 75 -15.91 13.35 -3.85
C VAL A 75 -16.70 14.31 -4.73
N ASP A 76 -16.03 15.08 -5.59
CA ASP A 76 -16.67 16.03 -6.51
C ASP A 76 -17.60 15.31 -7.50
N ALA A 77 -17.19 14.16 -8.05
CA ALA A 77 -18.01 13.38 -8.97
C ALA A 77 -19.27 12.82 -8.29
N VAL A 78 -19.13 12.28 -7.07
CA VAL A 78 -20.26 11.78 -6.28
C VAL A 78 -21.20 12.93 -5.90
N GLU A 79 -20.68 14.06 -5.45
CA GLU A 79 -21.47 15.23 -5.08
C GLU A 79 -22.27 15.75 -6.29
N ASN A 80 -21.65 15.85 -7.46
CA ASN A 80 -22.31 16.29 -8.68
C ASN A 80 -23.39 15.30 -9.14
N SER A 81 -23.11 13.99 -9.07
CA SER A 81 -24.09 12.96 -9.38
C SER A 81 -25.30 13.03 -8.43
N LEU A 82 -25.05 13.23 -7.13
CA LEU A 82 -26.11 13.37 -6.14
C LEU A 82 -26.95 14.62 -6.40
N LYS A 83 -26.32 15.78 -6.66
CA LYS A 83 -27.03 17.03 -7.01
C LYS A 83 -27.94 16.88 -8.23
N GLN A 84 -27.57 16.07 -9.20
CA GLN A 84 -28.38 15.83 -10.39
C GLN A 84 -29.52 14.84 -10.12
N ALA A 85 -29.26 13.77 -9.38
CA ALA A 85 -30.23 12.71 -9.15
C ALA A 85 -31.25 13.04 -8.03
N LEU A 86 -30.85 13.81 -7.02
CA LEU A 86 -31.66 14.08 -5.83
C LEU A 86 -32.94 14.87 -6.13
N PRO A 87 -32.95 15.93 -6.97
CA PRO A 87 -34.17 16.65 -7.32
C PRO A 87 -35.16 15.78 -8.08
N LEU A 88 -34.67 14.96 -9.03
CA LEU A 88 -35.48 14.00 -9.78
C LEU A 88 -36.11 12.96 -8.84
N PHE A 89 -35.32 12.40 -7.93
CA PHE A 89 -35.80 11.45 -6.94
C PHE A 89 -36.86 12.05 -6.01
N LEU A 90 -36.61 13.24 -5.44
CA LEU A 90 -37.56 13.93 -4.57
C LEU A 90 -38.84 14.34 -5.31
N SER A 91 -38.73 14.81 -6.54
CA SER A 91 -39.90 15.14 -7.38
C SER A 91 -40.77 13.92 -7.66
N GLY A 92 -40.15 12.75 -7.90
CA GLY A 92 -40.86 11.48 -8.05
C GLY A 92 -41.59 11.05 -6.77
N LEU A 93 -40.97 11.25 -5.59
CA LEU A 93 -41.62 10.98 -4.31
C LEU A 93 -42.81 11.92 -4.06
N THR A 94 -42.66 13.22 -4.31
CA THR A 94 -43.76 14.18 -4.13
C THR A 94 -44.90 13.94 -5.11
N ALA A 95 -44.60 13.58 -6.37
CA ALA A 95 -45.61 13.22 -7.36
C ALA A 95 -46.37 11.94 -6.96
N GLY A 96 -45.66 10.93 -6.43
CA GLY A 96 -46.28 9.70 -5.92
C GLY A 96 -47.12 9.92 -4.65
N MET A 97 -46.79 10.93 -3.83
CA MET A 97 -47.61 11.33 -2.68
C MET A 97 -48.84 12.15 -3.11
N ALA A 98 -48.70 13.05 -4.09
CA ALA A 98 -49.82 13.84 -4.62
C ALA A 98 -50.85 13.00 -5.40
N GLN A 99 -50.41 11.96 -6.12
CA GLN A 99 -51.32 11.00 -6.77
C GLN A 99 -52.07 10.08 -5.78
N ARG A 100 -51.65 10.06 -4.51
CA ARG A 100 -52.29 9.27 -3.44
C ARG A 100 -53.29 10.08 -2.60
N GLU A 101 -53.75 11.25 -3.06
CA GLU A 101 -54.96 11.84 -2.48
C GLU A 101 -56.17 10.95 -2.84
N PRO A 102 -56.89 10.39 -1.86
CA PRO A 102 -58.10 9.65 -2.14
C PRO A 102 -59.15 10.63 -2.66
N GLN A 103 -59.67 10.37 -3.87
CA GLN A 103 -60.93 10.95 -4.32
C GLN A 103 -62.00 10.49 -3.33
N ILE A 104 -62.32 11.35 -2.34
CA ILE A 104 -63.44 11.16 -1.44
C ILE A 104 -64.70 11.34 -2.29
N ARG A 105 -65.38 10.23 -2.58
CA ARG A 105 -66.72 10.20 -3.16
C ARG A 105 -67.68 9.55 -2.17
#